data_AF-A0A2E2BVM6-F1
#
_entry.id   AF-A0A2E2BVM6-F1
#
_cell.length_a   1.000
_cell.length_b   1.000
_cell.length_c   1.000
_cell.angle_alpha   90.00
_cell.angle_beta   90.00
_cell.angle_gamma   90.00
#
_symmetry.space_group_name_H-M   'P 1'
#
loop_
_entity.id
_entity.type
_entity.pdbx_description
1 polymer ?
#
loop_
_entity_poly.entity_id
_entity_poly.type
_entity_poly.pdbx_seq_one_letter_code
_entity_poly.pdbx_strand_id
1 'polypeptide(L)'
;MLAKHLGMSMKSDPAQLQKKRETSEVMADLQAALLDLREIKSNDKEIMYVSAQVRDAVTVVLERLDNLNSLPKPPDEGTLFVGSFVDGFFGNFAGGYHRGLDAEAKQNALNSEMQPLLAAIDRIDAAQKMLPKIAEKYSATLSDSTGLIIADFNESWGDSGPDDWIALQNLGETLEDCTILVELTGANGEVRKNVHFLKTWPEATCMWGRYQGGEKILGKTVDRTTVVYVKEMKVTIYSPQFATRIDYTYKGAEKDKDVAYRCENLSFQGAYQPYEDGVIWDTQRGAQITMNGVEFLPKCRVNLTFRKGDQAKIWYWDYDSWMKGETKTFDTPAGGLEFKPDRIDFEVSFPDTNYKHKATLKVDQESNKLVKIQD
;
A
#
# COMPACT_ATOMS: atom_id res chain seq x y z
N MET A 1 -11.38 -17.64 -20.06
CA MET A 1 -12.20 -16.47 -20.48
C MET A 1 -12.78 -15.71 -19.29
N LEU A 2 -13.63 -16.31 -18.44
CA LEU A 2 -14.18 -15.63 -17.25
C LEU A 2 -13.10 -14.99 -16.34
N ALA A 3 -12.08 -15.76 -15.96
CA ALA A 3 -10.99 -15.27 -15.10
C ALA A 3 -10.16 -14.14 -15.73
N LYS A 4 -10.11 -14.01 -17.06
CA LYS A 4 -9.42 -12.91 -17.76
C LYS A 4 -10.03 -11.54 -17.44
N HIS A 5 -11.34 -11.48 -17.22
CA HIS A 5 -12.06 -10.23 -16.97
C HIS A 5 -12.25 -9.91 -15.49
N LEU A 6 -12.05 -10.89 -14.62
CA LEU A 6 -12.26 -10.77 -13.17
C LEU A 6 -10.96 -10.83 -12.37
N GLY A 7 -9.95 -11.50 -12.90
CA GLY A 7 -8.65 -11.57 -12.25
C GLY A 7 -7.96 -10.22 -12.29
N MET A 8 -7.37 -9.85 -11.16
CA MET A 8 -6.43 -8.74 -11.08
C MET A 8 -5.24 -9.02 -12.00
N SER A 9 -4.73 -7.95 -12.62
CA SER A 9 -3.60 -8.08 -13.52
C SER A 9 -2.29 -8.22 -12.73
N MET A 10 -1.46 -9.15 -13.15
CA MET A 10 -0.04 -9.12 -12.83
C MET A 10 0.77 -8.69 -14.06
N LYS A 11 1.89 -8.01 -13.85
CA LYS A 11 2.75 -7.47 -14.92
C LYS A 11 4.21 -7.89 -14.71
N SER A 12 4.95 -8.08 -15.80
CA SER A 12 6.39 -8.37 -15.72
C SER A 12 7.23 -7.17 -15.28
N ASP A 13 6.69 -5.97 -15.44
CA ASP A 13 7.28 -4.71 -15.01
C ASP A 13 6.32 -3.99 -14.05
N PRO A 14 6.71 -3.76 -12.78
CA PRO A 14 5.85 -3.11 -11.79
C PRO A 14 5.49 -1.66 -12.16
N ALA A 15 6.29 -0.97 -12.98
CA ALA A 15 5.96 0.38 -13.44
C ALA A 15 4.67 0.41 -14.29
N GLN A 16 4.30 -0.72 -14.90
CA GLN A 16 3.06 -0.84 -15.67
C GLN A 16 1.80 -0.86 -14.78
N LEU A 17 1.94 -1.13 -13.48
CA LEU A 17 0.85 -1.15 -12.50
C LEU A 17 0.60 0.22 -11.85
N GLN A 18 1.47 1.21 -12.11
CA GLN A 18 1.39 2.56 -11.55
C GLN A 18 0.79 3.59 -12.53
N LYS A 19 0.41 3.18 -13.73
CA LYS A 19 -0.16 4.08 -14.75
C LYS A 19 -1.60 4.46 -14.40
N LYS A 20 -1.84 5.75 -14.13
CA LYS A 20 -3.20 6.33 -14.11
C LYS A 20 -3.85 6.14 -15.47
N ARG A 21 -5.13 5.74 -15.49
CA ARG A 21 -5.85 5.44 -16.73
C ARG A 21 -6.94 6.47 -16.94
N GLU A 22 -7.14 6.88 -18.19
CA GLU A 22 -8.25 7.78 -18.48
C GLU A 22 -9.60 7.05 -18.31
N THR A 23 -10.62 7.75 -17.83
CA THR A 23 -11.98 7.19 -17.68
C THR A 23 -12.50 6.55 -18.97
N SER A 24 -12.17 7.14 -20.12
CA SER A 24 -12.52 6.64 -21.45
C SER A 24 -11.95 5.24 -21.74
N GLU A 25 -10.68 5.00 -21.36
CA GLU A 25 -10.04 3.69 -21.50
C GLU A 25 -10.72 2.65 -20.62
N VAL A 26 -11.07 3.01 -19.39
CA VAL A 26 -11.72 2.08 -18.47
C VAL A 26 -13.15 1.76 -18.91
N MET A 27 -13.91 2.75 -19.40
CA MET A 27 -15.23 2.49 -19.98
C MET A 27 -15.14 1.57 -21.21
N ALA A 28 -14.13 1.75 -22.07
CA ALA A 28 -13.90 0.87 -23.22
C ALA A 28 -13.58 -0.56 -22.79
N ASP A 29 -12.71 -0.74 -21.79
CA ASP A 29 -12.37 -2.07 -21.25
C ASP A 29 -13.58 -2.76 -20.60
N LEU A 30 -14.41 -2.03 -19.85
CA LEU A 30 -15.63 -2.56 -19.25
C LEU A 30 -16.65 -2.97 -20.32
N GLN A 31 -16.80 -2.19 -21.39
CA GLN A 31 -17.65 -2.54 -22.52
C GLN A 31 -17.14 -3.79 -23.26
N ALA A 32 -15.83 -3.88 -23.51
CA ALA A 32 -15.22 -5.06 -24.12
C ALA A 32 -15.41 -6.30 -23.23
N ALA A 33 -15.17 -6.18 -21.91
CA ALA A 33 -15.42 -7.25 -20.95
C ALA A 33 -16.89 -7.68 -20.93
N LEU A 34 -17.83 -6.73 -21.02
CA LEU A 34 -19.26 -7.04 -21.07
C LEU A 34 -19.63 -7.86 -22.31
N LEU A 35 -19.04 -7.55 -23.47
CA LEU A 35 -19.23 -8.32 -24.70
C LEU A 35 -18.66 -9.73 -24.55
N ASP A 36 -17.40 -9.86 -24.13
CA ASP A 36 -16.74 -11.16 -23.92
C ASP A 36 -17.53 -12.03 -22.91
N LEU A 37 -18.04 -11.45 -21.81
CA LEU A 37 -18.84 -12.17 -20.80
C LEU A 37 -20.17 -12.68 -21.35
N ARG A 38 -20.82 -11.94 -22.26
CA ARG A 38 -22.08 -12.37 -22.92
C ARG A 38 -21.87 -13.56 -23.85
N GLU A 39 -20.66 -13.73 -24.38
CA GLU A 39 -20.32 -14.83 -25.27
C GLU A 39 -19.94 -16.12 -24.53
N ILE A 40 -19.74 -16.06 -23.21
CA ILE A 40 -19.43 -17.25 -22.41
C ILE A 40 -20.58 -18.27 -22.49
N LYS A 41 -20.26 -19.44 -23.04
CA LYS A 41 -21.10 -20.63 -23.03
C LYS A 41 -20.42 -21.70 -22.17
N SER A 42 -21.08 -22.15 -21.11
CA SER A 42 -20.58 -23.22 -20.24
C SER A 42 -21.72 -24.09 -19.72
N ASN A 43 -21.44 -25.37 -19.54
CA ASN A 43 -22.34 -26.30 -18.83
C ASN A 43 -22.12 -26.26 -17.31
N ASP A 44 -21.05 -25.62 -16.83
CA ASP A 44 -20.84 -25.41 -15.40
C ASP A 44 -21.74 -24.27 -14.91
N LYS A 45 -22.69 -24.61 -14.04
CA LYS A 45 -23.64 -23.68 -13.45
C LYS A 45 -22.96 -22.57 -12.64
N GLU A 46 -21.80 -22.84 -12.03
CA GLU A 46 -21.06 -21.82 -11.28
C GLU A 46 -20.42 -20.81 -12.23
N ILE A 47 -19.86 -21.25 -13.37
CA ILE A 47 -19.34 -20.35 -14.41
C ILE A 47 -20.47 -19.47 -14.96
N MET A 48 -21.63 -20.06 -15.26
CA MET A 48 -22.78 -19.31 -15.78
C MET A 48 -23.33 -18.33 -14.74
N TYR A 49 -23.40 -18.73 -13.47
CA TYR A 49 -23.83 -17.87 -12.37
C TYR A 49 -22.88 -16.68 -12.18
N VAL A 50 -21.58 -16.92 -12.08
CA VAL A 50 -20.57 -15.85 -11.90
C VAL A 50 -20.55 -14.92 -13.10
N SER A 51 -20.58 -15.45 -14.33
CA SER A 51 -20.66 -14.62 -15.54
C SER A 51 -21.89 -13.71 -15.53
N ALA A 52 -23.07 -14.23 -15.16
CA ALA A 52 -24.29 -13.44 -15.08
C ALA A 52 -24.20 -12.33 -14.02
N GLN A 53 -23.71 -12.64 -12.80
CA GLN A 53 -23.53 -11.64 -11.74
C GLN A 53 -22.63 -10.48 -12.19
N VAL A 54 -21.54 -10.81 -12.87
CA VAL A 54 -20.55 -9.81 -13.30
C VAL A 54 -21.07 -8.98 -14.44
N ARG A 55 -21.73 -9.60 -15.43
CA ARG A 55 -22.38 -8.88 -16.52
C ARG A 55 -23.40 -7.87 -16.00
N ASP A 56 -24.23 -8.28 -15.06
CA ASP A 56 -25.27 -7.43 -14.49
C ASP A 56 -24.63 -6.29 -13.66
N ALA A 57 -23.57 -6.58 -12.89
CA ALA A 57 -22.83 -5.56 -12.14
C ALA A 57 -22.09 -4.56 -13.05
N VAL A 58 -21.37 -5.03 -14.07
CA VAL A 58 -20.67 -4.17 -15.04
C VAL A 58 -21.65 -3.26 -15.80
N THR A 59 -22.85 -3.76 -16.12
CA THR A 59 -23.90 -2.93 -16.72
C THR A 59 -24.29 -1.77 -15.80
N VAL A 60 -24.47 -2.03 -14.51
CA VAL A 60 -24.72 -0.97 -13.51
C VAL A 60 -23.52 -0.02 -13.41
N VAL A 61 -22.28 -0.52 -13.38
CA VAL A 61 -21.08 0.34 -13.33
C VAL A 61 -21.05 1.31 -14.51
N LEU A 62 -21.25 0.81 -15.74
CA LEU A 62 -21.25 1.64 -16.94
C LEU A 62 -22.37 2.69 -16.91
N GLU A 63 -23.59 2.31 -16.52
CA GLU A 63 -24.72 3.23 -16.40
C GLU A 63 -24.43 4.34 -15.36
N ARG A 64 -23.91 3.97 -14.18
CA ARG A 64 -23.65 4.94 -13.11
C ARG A 64 -22.47 5.85 -13.42
N LEU A 65 -21.42 5.35 -14.08
CA LEU A 65 -20.32 6.21 -14.54
C LEU A 65 -20.77 7.21 -15.61
N ASP A 66 -21.65 6.81 -16.53
CA ASP A 66 -22.21 7.73 -17.53
C ASP A 66 -23.08 8.81 -16.87
N ASN A 67 -23.95 8.42 -15.92
CA ASN A 67 -24.74 9.36 -15.14
C ASN A 67 -23.86 10.32 -14.34
N LEU A 68 -22.81 9.84 -13.66
CA LEU A 68 -21.85 10.69 -12.93
C LEU A 68 -21.14 11.68 -13.86
N ASN A 69 -20.74 11.25 -15.06
CA ASN A 69 -20.12 12.12 -16.06
C ASN A 69 -21.06 13.22 -16.56
N SER A 70 -22.37 12.97 -16.54
CA SER A 70 -23.40 13.93 -16.95
C SER A 70 -23.77 14.96 -15.87
N LEU A 71 -23.35 14.74 -14.62
CA LEU A 71 -23.62 15.68 -13.53
C LEU A 71 -22.88 17.01 -13.76
N PRO A 72 -23.45 18.16 -13.30
CA PRO A 72 -22.80 19.45 -13.41
C PRO A 72 -21.43 19.43 -12.73
N LYS A 73 -20.36 19.55 -13.53
CA LYS A 73 -18.98 19.52 -13.05
C LYS A 73 -18.66 20.81 -12.26
N PRO A 74 -17.95 20.73 -11.12
CA PRO A 74 -17.34 21.92 -10.52
C PRO A 74 -16.41 22.58 -11.55
N PRO A 75 -16.23 23.92 -11.52
CA PRO A 75 -15.42 24.64 -12.51
C PRO A 75 -14.01 24.07 -12.72
N ASP A 76 -13.42 23.42 -11.71
CA ASP A 76 -11.99 23.06 -11.71
C ASP A 76 -11.67 21.56 -11.44
N GLU A 77 -12.66 20.67 -11.20
CA GLU A 77 -12.40 19.30 -10.68
C GLU A 77 -13.10 18.15 -11.43
N GLY A 78 -13.94 18.43 -12.42
CA GLY A 78 -14.84 17.42 -13.00
C GLY A 78 -14.19 16.28 -13.79
N THR A 79 -12.92 16.40 -14.17
CA THR A 79 -12.14 15.32 -14.80
C THR A 79 -11.38 14.50 -13.75
N LEU A 80 -11.00 15.12 -12.64
CA LEU A 80 -10.31 14.48 -11.52
C LEU A 80 -11.27 13.60 -10.73
N PHE A 81 -12.53 13.98 -10.52
CA PHE A 81 -13.46 13.17 -9.72
C PHE A 81 -13.78 11.78 -10.33
N VAL A 82 -14.17 11.73 -11.61
CA VAL A 82 -14.52 10.45 -12.27
C VAL A 82 -13.26 9.68 -12.67
N GLY A 83 -12.20 10.40 -13.09
CA GLY A 83 -10.87 9.83 -13.31
C GLY A 83 -10.34 9.15 -12.06
N SER A 84 -10.39 9.83 -10.92
CA SER A 84 -9.91 9.31 -9.65
C SER A 84 -10.81 8.27 -8.99
N PHE A 85 -12.12 8.24 -9.24
CA PHE A 85 -13.00 7.19 -8.68
C PHE A 85 -12.82 5.87 -9.44
N VAL A 86 -12.58 5.96 -10.74
CA VAL A 86 -12.29 4.82 -11.62
C VAL A 86 -10.83 4.40 -11.51
N ASP A 87 -9.92 5.36 -11.36
CA ASP A 87 -8.60 5.11 -10.78
C ASP A 87 -8.76 4.65 -9.33
N GLY A 88 -9.85 4.84 -8.61
CA GLY A 88 -10.11 4.15 -7.34
C GLY A 88 -10.38 2.65 -7.51
N PHE A 89 -10.22 2.11 -8.72
CA PHE A 89 -10.07 0.69 -9.05
C PHE A 89 -8.60 0.39 -9.54
N PHE A 90 -7.74 1.43 -9.62
CA PHE A 90 -6.36 1.51 -10.19
C PHE A 90 -5.38 2.66 -9.67
N GLY A 91 -5.57 3.30 -8.51
CA GLY A 91 -4.87 4.50 -7.92
C GLY A 91 -5.47 5.95 -7.96
N ASN A 92 -6.05 6.42 -6.83
CA ASN A 92 -5.96 7.77 -6.19
C ASN A 92 -7.01 8.89 -6.47
N PHE A 93 -7.82 9.24 -5.45
CA PHE A 93 -8.86 10.29 -5.38
C PHE A 93 -8.65 11.35 -4.29
N ALA A 94 -8.56 12.63 -4.70
CA ALA A 94 -8.70 13.77 -3.79
C ALA A 94 -9.22 15.04 -4.48
N GLY A 95 -10.20 15.70 -3.83
CA GLY A 95 -10.70 17.06 -4.09
C GLY A 95 -12.14 17.08 -4.63
N GLY A 96 -13.11 17.83 -4.12
CA GLY A 96 -13.18 18.84 -3.07
C GLY A 96 -14.66 19.21 -2.85
N TYR A 97 -15.01 19.72 -1.67
CA TYR A 97 -16.41 19.90 -1.25
C TYR A 97 -16.62 21.29 -0.66
N HIS A 98 -17.69 22.03 -1.03
CA HIS A 98 -18.58 22.87 -0.19
C HIS A 98 -19.33 24.02 -0.93
N ARG A 99 -20.69 24.05 -0.89
CA ARG A 99 -21.60 25.09 -0.29
C ARG A 99 -23.01 25.22 -0.93
N GLY A 100 -24.07 25.20 -0.10
CA GLY A 100 -25.44 25.69 -0.38
C GLY A 100 -26.56 24.61 -0.42
N LEU A 101 -27.85 25.01 -0.40
CA LEU A 101 -28.99 24.10 -0.63
C LEU A 101 -28.90 23.40 -2.01
N ASP A 102 -28.27 24.07 -2.99
CA ASP A 102 -27.88 23.50 -4.28
C ASP A 102 -26.76 22.43 -4.14
N ALA A 103 -25.88 22.57 -3.13
CA ALA A 103 -24.89 21.54 -2.82
C ALA A 103 -25.49 20.32 -2.10
N GLU A 104 -26.57 20.48 -1.33
CA GLU A 104 -27.29 19.32 -0.76
C GLU A 104 -28.01 18.52 -1.85
N ALA A 105 -28.67 19.20 -2.79
CA ALA A 105 -29.27 18.54 -3.96
C ALA A 105 -28.22 17.85 -4.84
N LYS A 106 -27.09 18.52 -5.12
CA LYS A 106 -25.95 17.94 -5.84
C LYS A 106 -25.32 16.77 -5.07
N GLN A 107 -25.23 16.87 -3.75
CA GLN A 107 -24.73 15.77 -2.95
C GLN A 107 -25.68 14.57 -2.96
N ASN A 108 -26.98 14.81 -2.87
CA ASN A 108 -27.97 13.73 -2.90
C ASN A 108 -27.97 13.03 -4.25
N ALA A 109 -27.85 13.79 -5.35
CA ALA A 109 -27.66 13.24 -6.69
C ALA A 109 -26.35 12.46 -6.83
N LEU A 110 -25.25 12.96 -6.24
CA LEU A 110 -23.98 12.25 -6.24
C LEU A 110 -24.08 10.94 -5.43
N ASN A 111 -24.64 11.00 -4.22
CA ASN A 111 -24.84 9.84 -3.37
C ASN A 111 -25.75 8.80 -4.03
N SER A 112 -26.80 9.22 -4.76
CA SER A 112 -27.73 8.31 -5.43
C SER A 112 -27.10 7.55 -6.59
N GLU A 113 -26.09 8.11 -7.25
CA GLU A 113 -25.32 7.39 -8.27
C GLU A 113 -24.16 6.58 -7.66
N MET A 114 -23.54 7.11 -6.61
CA MET A 114 -22.40 6.47 -5.95
C MET A 114 -22.77 5.18 -5.21
N GLN A 115 -23.90 5.16 -4.48
CA GLN A 115 -24.26 3.99 -3.68
C GLN A 115 -24.50 2.72 -4.53
N PRO A 116 -25.30 2.76 -5.63
CA PRO A 116 -25.44 1.61 -6.53
C PRO A 116 -24.12 1.21 -7.20
N LEU A 117 -23.27 2.18 -7.54
CA LEU A 117 -21.96 1.94 -8.13
C LEU A 117 -21.05 1.15 -7.17
N LEU A 118 -20.96 1.57 -5.91
CA LEU A 118 -20.21 0.86 -4.87
C LEU A 118 -20.76 -0.56 -4.62
N ALA A 119 -22.08 -0.72 -4.63
CA ALA A 119 -22.70 -2.04 -4.50
C ALA A 119 -22.42 -2.96 -5.70
N ALA A 120 -22.32 -2.40 -6.92
CA ALA A 120 -21.93 -3.16 -8.11
C ALA A 120 -20.46 -3.60 -8.04
N ILE A 121 -19.58 -2.73 -7.55
CA ILE A 121 -18.17 -3.04 -7.29
C ILE A 121 -18.04 -4.20 -6.28
N ASP A 122 -18.79 -4.18 -5.18
CA ASP A 122 -18.80 -5.28 -4.21
C ASP A 122 -19.22 -6.61 -4.84
N ARG A 123 -20.19 -6.59 -5.77
CA ARG A 123 -20.62 -7.79 -6.47
C ARG A 123 -19.52 -8.33 -7.37
N ILE A 124 -18.74 -7.46 -8.02
CA ILE A 124 -17.58 -7.85 -8.83
C ILE A 124 -16.49 -8.46 -7.93
N ASP A 125 -16.15 -7.84 -6.80
CA ASP A 125 -15.17 -8.36 -5.83
C ASP A 125 -15.62 -9.71 -5.24
N ALA A 126 -16.90 -9.86 -4.92
CA ALA A 126 -17.46 -11.13 -4.45
C ALA A 126 -17.40 -12.22 -5.54
N ALA A 127 -17.74 -11.88 -6.79
CA ALA A 127 -17.66 -12.79 -7.93
C ALA A 127 -16.22 -13.21 -8.23
N GLN A 128 -15.26 -12.29 -8.14
CA GLN A 128 -13.83 -12.57 -8.27
C GLN A 128 -13.39 -13.61 -7.22
N LYS A 129 -13.84 -13.48 -5.96
CA LYS A 129 -13.53 -14.43 -4.88
C LYS A 129 -14.12 -15.83 -5.08
N MET A 130 -15.05 -16.02 -6.02
CA MET A 130 -15.57 -17.34 -6.40
C MET A 130 -14.69 -18.07 -7.43
N LEU A 131 -13.82 -17.35 -8.15
CA LEU A 131 -12.95 -17.93 -9.17
C LEU A 131 -12.06 -19.07 -8.67
N PRO A 132 -11.43 -19.02 -7.48
CA PRO A 132 -10.56 -20.11 -7.03
C PRO A 132 -11.30 -21.45 -6.93
N LYS A 133 -12.53 -21.44 -6.44
CA LYS A 133 -13.39 -22.63 -6.36
C LYS A 133 -13.71 -23.20 -7.74
N ILE A 134 -13.93 -22.34 -8.73
CA ILE A 134 -14.16 -22.76 -10.11
C ILE A 134 -12.86 -23.32 -10.69
N ALA A 135 -11.74 -22.61 -10.54
CA ALA A 135 -10.44 -22.98 -11.08
C ALA A 135 -9.95 -24.33 -10.55
N GLU A 136 -10.19 -24.63 -9.27
CA GLU A 136 -9.85 -25.90 -8.63
C GLU A 136 -10.47 -27.12 -9.35
N LYS A 137 -11.68 -26.99 -9.94
CA LYS A 137 -12.32 -28.08 -10.69
C LYS A 137 -11.59 -28.42 -12.00
N TYR A 138 -10.83 -27.47 -12.53
CA TYR A 138 -10.16 -27.55 -13.83
C TYR A 138 -8.64 -27.57 -13.71
N SER A 139 -8.10 -27.52 -12.49
CA SER A 139 -6.67 -27.53 -12.25
C SER A 139 -6.12 -28.94 -12.10
N ALA A 140 -4.80 -29.06 -12.21
CA ALA A 140 -4.09 -30.22 -11.71
C ALA A 140 -4.31 -30.40 -10.19
N THR A 141 -3.96 -31.58 -9.67
CA THR A 141 -3.92 -31.82 -8.23
C THR A 141 -2.80 -30.98 -7.59
N LEU A 142 -3.05 -30.47 -6.39
CA LEU A 142 -2.03 -29.73 -5.64
C LEU A 142 -0.77 -30.57 -5.46
N SER A 143 0.36 -29.96 -5.77
CA SER A 143 1.69 -30.54 -5.72
C SER A 143 2.69 -29.58 -5.09
N ASP A 144 3.83 -30.11 -4.67
CA ASP A 144 4.91 -29.30 -4.12
C ASP A 144 5.50 -28.37 -5.20
N SER A 145 5.76 -27.12 -4.81
CA SER A 145 6.36 -26.10 -5.67
C SER A 145 7.78 -25.73 -5.28
N THR A 146 8.38 -26.46 -4.34
CA THR A 146 9.75 -26.21 -3.88
C THR A 146 10.72 -26.08 -5.05
N GLY A 147 11.31 -24.89 -5.19
CA GLY A 147 12.26 -24.56 -6.27
C GLY A 147 11.65 -24.23 -7.63
N LEU A 148 10.32 -24.34 -7.80
CA LEU A 148 9.62 -24.05 -9.05
C LEU A 148 8.94 -22.68 -9.04
N ILE A 149 8.30 -22.32 -7.92
CA ILE A 149 7.66 -21.02 -7.78
C ILE A 149 8.22 -20.34 -6.52
N ILE A 150 8.71 -19.11 -6.69
CA ILE A 150 9.15 -18.28 -5.56
C ILE A 150 8.14 -17.16 -5.38
N ALA A 151 7.67 -16.98 -4.15
CA ALA A 151 6.82 -15.87 -3.77
C ALA A 151 7.61 -14.92 -2.86
N ASP A 152 7.53 -13.64 -3.15
CA ASP A 152 8.06 -12.56 -2.34
C ASP A 152 6.98 -11.50 -2.12
N PHE A 153 7.02 -10.85 -0.97
CA PHE A 153 6.05 -9.83 -0.58
C PHE A 153 6.77 -8.70 0.12
N ASN A 154 6.50 -7.47 -0.32
CA ASN A 154 7.07 -6.26 0.23
C ASN A 154 5.95 -5.34 0.70
N GLU A 155 5.80 -5.23 2.01
CA GLU A 155 4.91 -4.25 2.64
C GLU A 155 5.55 -2.87 2.58
N SER A 156 4.75 -1.86 2.26
CA SER A 156 5.17 -0.48 2.14
C SER A 156 5.58 0.13 3.48
N TRP A 157 4.59 0.59 4.26
CA TRP A 157 4.74 1.10 5.62
C TRP A 157 3.43 0.88 6.40
N GLY A 158 2.79 -0.28 6.19
CA GLY A 158 1.47 -0.56 6.74
C GLY A 158 0.42 0.41 6.20
N ASP A 159 -0.23 1.17 7.08
CA ASP A 159 -1.29 2.13 6.74
C ASP A 159 -0.78 3.48 6.18
N SER A 160 0.53 3.68 6.23
CA SER A 160 1.18 4.96 5.94
C SER A 160 2.05 4.92 4.68
N GLY A 161 2.19 3.74 4.06
CA GLY A 161 2.97 3.55 2.84
C GLY A 161 2.08 3.59 1.59
N PRO A 162 2.68 3.69 0.38
CA PRO A 162 1.93 3.73 -0.86
C PRO A 162 1.21 2.40 -1.14
N ASP A 163 1.88 1.49 -1.82
CA ASP A 163 1.35 0.18 -2.19
C ASP A 163 2.31 -0.91 -1.75
N ASP A 164 1.73 -2.03 -1.32
CA ASP A 164 2.44 -3.27 -1.12
C ASP A 164 2.60 -3.99 -2.45
N TRP A 165 3.64 -4.80 -2.55
CA TRP A 165 3.99 -5.49 -3.79
C TRP A 165 4.13 -6.98 -3.53
N ILE A 166 3.53 -7.78 -4.40
CA ILE A 166 3.81 -9.21 -4.50
C ILE A 166 4.64 -9.46 -5.75
N ALA A 167 5.68 -10.27 -5.62
CA ALA A 167 6.45 -10.80 -6.74
C ALA A 167 6.30 -12.32 -6.77
N LEU A 168 5.88 -12.85 -7.91
CA LEU A 168 5.83 -14.29 -8.13
C LEU A 168 6.77 -14.65 -9.27
N GLN A 169 7.77 -15.48 -8.99
CA GLN A 169 8.71 -15.95 -9.99
C GLN A 169 8.40 -17.39 -10.39
N ASN A 170 8.27 -17.63 -11.69
CA ASN A 170 8.20 -18.97 -12.25
C ASN A 170 9.60 -19.42 -12.67
N LEU A 171 10.13 -20.43 -12.00
CA LEU A 171 11.39 -21.12 -12.34
C LEU A 171 11.14 -22.51 -12.94
N GLY A 172 9.88 -22.95 -13.00
CA GLY A 172 9.47 -24.17 -13.67
C GLY A 172 9.13 -23.93 -15.15
N GLU A 173 8.33 -24.84 -15.70
CA GLU A 173 7.85 -24.76 -17.07
C GLU A 173 6.85 -23.62 -17.27
N THR A 174 6.61 -23.25 -18.53
CA THR A 174 5.56 -22.27 -18.87
C THR A 174 4.19 -22.80 -18.47
N LEU A 175 3.45 -22.02 -17.69
CA LEU A 175 2.09 -22.35 -17.27
C LEU A 175 1.05 -21.59 -18.09
N GLU A 176 -0.13 -22.18 -18.26
CA GLU A 176 -1.25 -21.54 -18.93
C GLU A 176 -2.48 -21.47 -18.03
N ASP A 177 -3.35 -20.50 -18.32
CA ASP A 177 -4.64 -20.27 -17.67
C ASP A 177 -4.56 -20.31 -16.14
N CYS A 178 -3.55 -19.65 -15.57
CA CYS A 178 -3.29 -19.64 -14.15
C CYS A 178 -4.26 -18.70 -13.43
N THR A 179 -5.09 -19.27 -12.55
CA THR A 179 -5.81 -18.50 -11.53
C THR A 179 -4.99 -18.53 -10.25
N ILE A 180 -4.63 -17.36 -9.74
CA ILE A 180 -3.74 -17.23 -8.58
C ILE A 180 -4.50 -16.55 -7.46
N LEU A 181 -4.75 -17.27 -6.37
CA LEU A 181 -5.33 -16.73 -5.14
C LEU A 181 -4.20 -16.31 -4.20
N VAL A 182 -4.19 -15.04 -3.81
CA VAL A 182 -3.32 -14.53 -2.76
C VAL A 182 -4.17 -14.14 -1.56
N GLU A 183 -3.89 -14.75 -0.40
CA GLU A 183 -4.56 -14.46 0.87
C GLU A 183 -3.55 -13.78 1.81
N LEU A 184 -3.81 -12.53 2.18
CA LEU A 184 -3.01 -11.77 3.14
C LEU A 184 -3.70 -11.79 4.50
N THR A 185 -2.93 -12.06 5.56
CA THR A 185 -3.40 -11.96 6.95
C THR A 185 -2.65 -10.85 7.67
N GLY A 186 -3.38 -9.87 8.19
CA GLY A 186 -2.83 -8.69 8.86
C GLY A 186 -2.62 -8.90 10.37
N ALA A 187 -2.03 -7.91 11.03
CA ALA A 187 -1.68 -8.04 12.45
C ALA A 187 -2.87 -8.27 13.37
N ASN A 188 -4.03 -7.72 12.99
CA ASN A 188 -5.30 -7.77 13.72
C ASN A 188 -6.19 -8.96 13.30
N GLY A 189 -5.67 -9.91 12.52
CA GLY A 189 -6.42 -11.09 12.05
C GLY A 189 -7.34 -10.81 10.86
N GLU A 190 -7.30 -9.60 10.28
CA GLU A 190 -7.98 -9.29 9.03
C GLU A 190 -7.41 -10.15 7.89
N VAL A 191 -8.29 -10.65 7.02
CA VAL A 191 -7.91 -11.43 5.84
C VAL A 191 -8.40 -10.75 4.57
N ARG A 192 -7.49 -10.48 3.63
CA ARG A 192 -7.82 -10.03 2.28
C ARG A 192 -7.46 -11.12 1.27
N LYS A 193 -8.39 -11.40 0.36
CA LYS A 193 -8.20 -12.33 -0.77
C LYS A 193 -8.16 -11.55 -2.07
N ASN A 194 -7.10 -11.73 -2.84
CA ASN A 194 -6.91 -11.15 -4.15
C ASN A 194 -6.77 -12.28 -5.16
N VAL A 195 -7.53 -12.24 -6.25
CA VAL A 195 -7.47 -13.27 -7.29
C VAL A 195 -6.90 -12.67 -8.55
N HIS A 196 -5.78 -13.19 -9.01
CA HIS A 196 -5.14 -12.80 -10.27
C HIS A 196 -5.39 -13.84 -11.35
N PHE A 197 -5.21 -13.42 -12.59
CA PHE A 197 -5.24 -14.34 -13.72
C PHE A 197 -4.10 -14.06 -14.70
N LEU A 198 -3.39 -15.12 -15.08
CA LEU A 198 -2.38 -15.11 -16.13
C LEU A 198 -2.79 -16.11 -17.21
N LYS A 199 -3.06 -15.62 -18.42
CA LYS A 199 -3.32 -16.51 -19.56
C LYS A 199 -2.11 -17.38 -19.87
N THR A 200 -0.92 -16.80 -19.79
CA THR A 200 0.36 -17.48 -19.98
C THR A 200 1.34 -16.90 -18.97
N TRP A 201 2.05 -17.78 -18.27
CA TRP A 201 3.12 -17.43 -17.34
C TRP A 201 4.40 -18.13 -17.79
N PRO A 202 5.25 -17.44 -18.56
CA PRO A 202 6.45 -18.03 -19.13
C PRO A 202 7.45 -18.50 -18.06
N GLU A 203 8.27 -19.48 -18.42
CA GLU A 203 9.41 -19.90 -17.62
C GLU A 203 10.38 -18.73 -17.35
N ALA A 204 11.10 -18.80 -16.22
CA ALA A 204 12.07 -17.81 -15.78
C ALA A 204 11.57 -16.35 -15.72
N THR A 205 10.25 -16.13 -15.60
CA THR A 205 9.66 -14.78 -15.51
C THR A 205 9.15 -14.46 -14.12
N CYS A 206 9.31 -13.20 -13.73
CA CYS A 206 8.71 -12.64 -12.53
C CYS A 206 7.48 -11.82 -12.90
N MET A 207 6.39 -12.03 -12.16
CA MET A 207 5.13 -11.33 -12.32
C MET A 207 4.80 -10.60 -11.01
N TRP A 208 4.52 -9.31 -11.15
CA TRP A 208 4.26 -8.40 -10.04
C TRP A 208 2.77 -8.13 -9.89
N GLY A 209 2.31 -8.05 -8.66
CA GLY A 209 0.98 -7.54 -8.30
C GLY A 209 1.13 -6.35 -7.36
N ARG A 210 0.26 -5.35 -7.52
CA ARG A 210 0.19 -4.15 -6.68
C ARG A 210 -0.99 -4.26 -5.73
N TYR A 211 -0.79 -3.98 -4.45
CA TYR A 211 -1.86 -3.93 -3.46
C TYR A 211 -1.91 -2.63 -2.68
N GLN A 212 -3.10 -2.05 -2.58
CA GLN A 212 -3.32 -0.72 -2.01
C GLN A 212 -4.22 -0.76 -0.78
N GLY A 213 -4.07 0.26 0.07
CA GLY A 213 -4.86 0.45 1.30
C GLY A 213 -6.36 0.75 1.05
N GLY A 214 -6.71 1.09 -0.18
CA GLY A 214 -8.05 1.49 -0.57
C GLY A 214 -8.40 2.90 -0.10
N GLU A 215 -9.58 3.37 -0.48
CA GLU A 215 -10.02 4.75 -0.22
C GLU A 215 -11.34 4.81 0.54
N LYS A 216 -11.50 5.83 1.40
CA LYS A 216 -12.75 6.03 2.13
C LYS A 216 -13.74 6.85 1.28
N ILE A 217 -14.80 6.21 0.83
CA ILE A 217 -15.90 6.81 0.06
C ILE A 217 -17.21 6.54 0.78
N LEU A 218 -17.96 7.61 1.09
CA LEU A 218 -19.23 7.54 1.84
C LEU A 218 -19.15 6.70 3.13
N GLY A 219 -18.03 6.83 3.85
CA GLY A 219 -17.78 6.10 5.10
C GLY A 219 -17.33 4.65 4.94
N LYS A 220 -17.16 4.16 3.71
CA LYS A 220 -16.74 2.79 3.40
C LYS A 220 -15.36 2.80 2.72
N THR A 221 -14.49 1.87 3.10
CA THR A 221 -13.24 1.64 2.37
C THR A 221 -13.50 0.81 1.13
N VAL A 222 -13.13 1.31 -0.05
CA VAL A 222 -13.28 0.66 -1.35
C VAL A 222 -11.92 0.36 -1.94
N ASP A 223 -11.85 -0.63 -2.84
CA ASP A 223 -10.63 -1.03 -3.58
C ASP A 223 -9.40 -1.36 -2.72
N ARG A 224 -9.67 -1.73 -1.47
CA ARG A 224 -8.63 -2.23 -0.58
C ARG A 224 -8.25 -3.64 -1.00
N THR A 225 -6.99 -3.80 -1.40
CA THR A 225 -6.41 -5.08 -1.80
C THR A 225 -5.27 -5.51 -0.88
N THR A 226 -4.98 -4.75 0.18
CA THR A 226 -4.05 -5.15 1.24
C THR A 226 -4.69 -5.17 2.64
N VAL A 227 -3.95 -5.70 3.62
CA VAL A 227 -4.24 -5.62 5.05
C VAL A 227 -3.10 -4.89 5.76
N VAL A 228 -3.39 -4.25 6.89
CA VAL A 228 -2.36 -3.48 7.62
C VAL A 228 -1.49 -4.43 8.46
N TYR A 229 -0.17 -4.23 8.41
CA TYR A 229 0.82 -5.01 9.14
C TYR A 229 0.71 -6.49 8.78
N VAL A 230 0.93 -6.79 7.51
CA VAL A 230 0.90 -8.15 6.97
C VAL A 230 1.80 -9.05 7.81
N LYS A 231 1.30 -10.24 8.12
CA LYS A 231 1.95 -11.26 8.95
C LYS A 231 2.22 -12.52 8.15
N GLU A 232 1.26 -12.90 7.34
CA GLU A 232 1.27 -14.14 6.57
C GLU A 232 0.65 -13.87 5.21
N MET A 233 1.22 -14.48 4.17
CA MET A 233 0.68 -14.53 2.83
C MET A 233 0.55 -15.99 2.42
N LYS A 234 -0.58 -16.35 1.80
CA LYS A 234 -0.76 -17.66 1.18
C LYS A 234 -1.03 -17.48 -0.29
N VAL A 235 -0.27 -18.16 -1.14
CA VAL A 235 -0.44 -18.12 -2.59
C VAL A 235 -0.88 -19.50 -3.04
N THR A 236 -2.05 -19.60 -3.66
CA THR A 236 -2.52 -20.83 -4.28
C THR A 236 -2.63 -20.60 -5.78
N ILE A 237 -1.96 -21.44 -6.56
CA ILE A 237 -1.95 -21.37 -8.03
C ILE A 237 -2.75 -22.55 -8.55
N TYR A 238 -3.71 -22.26 -9.41
CA TYR A 238 -4.54 -23.22 -10.12
C TYR A 238 -4.29 -23.08 -11.61
N SER A 239 -3.77 -24.13 -12.24
CA SER A 239 -3.58 -24.23 -13.68
C SER A 239 -3.85 -25.68 -14.12
N PRO A 240 -4.27 -25.93 -15.37
CA PRO A 240 -4.51 -27.30 -15.86
C PRO A 240 -3.27 -28.21 -15.78
N GLN A 241 -2.08 -27.64 -15.95
CA GLN A 241 -0.82 -28.39 -15.93
C GLN A 241 -0.21 -28.51 -14.52
N PHE A 242 -0.48 -27.53 -13.65
CA PHE A 242 0.19 -27.41 -12.36
C PHE A 242 -0.73 -26.75 -11.32
N ALA A 243 -0.70 -27.25 -10.10
CA ALA A 243 -1.34 -26.58 -8.99
C ALA A 243 -0.47 -26.70 -7.75
N THR A 244 -0.40 -25.63 -6.96
CA THR A 244 0.39 -25.60 -5.73
C THR A 244 -0.15 -24.60 -4.74
N ARG A 245 0.31 -24.74 -3.50
CA ARG A 245 0.08 -23.77 -2.43
C ARG A 245 1.41 -23.46 -1.74
N ILE A 246 1.66 -22.17 -1.55
CA ILE A 246 2.83 -21.61 -0.89
C ILE A 246 2.33 -20.86 0.34
N ASP A 247 2.81 -21.24 1.52
CA ASP A 247 2.60 -20.48 2.75
C ASP A 247 3.86 -19.63 3.02
N TYR A 248 3.72 -18.31 3.03
CA TYR A 248 4.81 -17.33 3.19
C TYR A 248 4.63 -16.57 4.51
N THR A 249 5.65 -16.59 5.36
CA THR A 249 5.64 -15.87 6.65
C THR A 249 6.35 -14.54 6.51
N TYR A 250 5.59 -13.45 6.47
CA TYR A 250 6.11 -12.09 6.43
C TYR A 250 6.27 -11.52 7.85
N LYS A 251 7.15 -12.13 8.65
CA LYS A 251 7.45 -11.67 10.03
C LYS A 251 8.94 -11.70 10.30
N GLY A 252 9.40 -10.76 11.13
CA GLY A 252 10.79 -10.69 11.60
C GLY A 252 11.73 -10.28 10.48
N ALA A 253 12.57 -11.22 10.03
CA ALA A 253 13.72 -10.92 9.17
C ALA A 253 13.38 -10.29 7.82
N GLU A 254 12.34 -10.78 7.12
CA GLU A 254 11.95 -10.22 5.81
C GLU A 254 11.43 -8.78 5.95
N LYS A 255 10.59 -8.53 6.95
CA LYS A 255 10.10 -7.17 7.23
C LYS A 255 11.24 -6.25 7.67
N ASP A 256 12.17 -6.73 8.48
CA ASP A 256 13.35 -5.95 8.89
C ASP A 256 14.24 -5.60 7.68
N LYS A 257 14.38 -6.50 6.71
CA LYS A 257 15.12 -6.29 5.46
C LYS A 257 14.45 -5.24 4.57
N ASP A 258 13.13 -5.29 4.42
CA ASP A 258 12.38 -4.31 3.63
C ASP A 258 12.42 -2.90 4.24
N VAL A 259 12.26 -2.81 5.57
CA VAL A 259 12.42 -1.56 6.30
C VAL A 259 13.86 -1.04 6.19
N ALA A 260 14.87 -1.92 6.29
CA ALA A 260 16.27 -1.54 6.11
C ALA A 260 16.55 -0.96 4.73
N TYR A 261 16.03 -1.60 3.68
CA TYR A 261 16.15 -1.13 2.30
C TYR A 261 15.52 0.27 2.13
N ARG A 262 14.33 0.49 2.69
CA ARG A 262 13.67 1.81 2.66
C ARG A 262 14.45 2.87 3.42
N CYS A 263 15.18 2.48 4.48
CA CYS A 263 16.03 3.37 5.26
C CYS A 263 17.48 3.46 4.75
N GLU A 264 17.85 2.83 3.63
CA GLU A 264 19.24 2.78 3.15
C GLU A 264 19.81 4.18 2.90
N ASN A 265 19.02 5.07 2.30
CA ASN A 265 19.39 6.45 2.01
C ASN A 265 19.03 7.43 3.12
N LEU A 266 18.46 6.95 4.24
CA LEU A 266 18.04 7.80 5.34
C LEU A 266 19.24 8.53 5.94
N SER A 267 19.11 9.85 6.06
CA SER A 267 20.15 10.70 6.60
C SER A 267 19.57 11.78 7.50
N PHE A 268 20.38 12.21 8.47
CA PHE A 268 20.01 13.20 9.46
C PHE A 268 21.08 14.28 9.53
N GLN A 269 20.63 15.52 9.60
CA GLN A 269 21.47 16.70 9.81
C GLN A 269 20.86 17.51 10.94
N GLY A 270 21.65 18.18 11.76
CA GLY A 270 21.07 18.92 12.87
C GLY A 270 22.04 19.80 13.61
N ALA A 271 21.53 20.38 14.68
CA ALA A 271 22.29 21.14 15.65
C ALA A 271 21.88 20.73 17.07
N TYR A 272 22.85 20.73 17.97
CA TYR A 272 22.58 20.71 19.39
C TYR A 272 22.01 22.06 19.81
N GLN A 273 20.94 22.04 20.59
CA GLN A 273 20.37 23.24 21.20
C GLN A 273 20.92 23.33 22.63
N PRO A 274 21.92 24.22 22.87
CA PRO A 274 22.37 24.47 24.22
C PRO A 274 21.31 25.25 24.99
N TYR A 275 21.49 25.29 26.30
CA TYR A 275 20.80 26.27 27.14
C TYR A 275 21.63 27.55 27.17
N GLU A 276 20.98 28.70 26.95
CA GLU A 276 21.61 30.02 26.99
C GLU A 276 21.21 30.79 28.27
N ASP A 277 22.17 30.92 29.19
CA ASP A 277 21.99 31.69 30.42
C ASP A 277 21.59 33.14 30.11
N GLY A 278 20.50 33.61 30.72
CA GLY A 278 19.98 34.98 30.58
C GLY A 278 18.81 35.13 29.60
N VAL A 279 18.45 34.09 28.85
CA VAL A 279 17.22 34.05 28.05
C VAL A 279 16.09 33.47 28.88
N ILE A 280 15.19 34.33 29.38
CA ILE A 280 14.16 33.99 30.38
C ILE A 280 13.23 32.83 29.94
N TRP A 281 13.10 32.60 28.64
CA TRP A 281 12.20 31.59 28.07
C TRP A 281 12.90 30.31 27.58
N ASP A 282 14.23 30.31 27.48
CA ASP A 282 14.98 29.16 26.98
C ASP A 282 15.63 28.44 28.16
N THR A 283 14.98 27.40 28.67
CA THR A 283 15.47 26.57 29.78
C THR A 283 15.73 25.12 29.37
N GLN A 284 15.56 24.81 28.09
CA GLN A 284 15.52 23.44 27.57
C GLN A 284 16.67 23.19 26.61
N ARG A 285 17.50 22.21 26.95
CA ARG A 285 18.53 21.69 26.06
C ARG A 285 17.92 20.65 25.16
N GLY A 286 18.48 20.45 23.97
CA GLY A 286 17.94 19.46 23.07
C GLY A 286 18.75 19.28 21.80
N ALA A 287 18.08 18.78 20.77
CA ALA A 287 18.60 18.75 19.42
C ALA A 287 17.51 19.18 18.45
N GLN A 288 17.93 19.80 17.35
CA GLN A 288 17.09 20.02 16.18
C GLN A 288 17.65 19.15 15.07
N ILE A 289 16.83 18.23 14.55
CA ILE A 289 17.27 17.26 13.55
C ILE A 289 16.34 17.39 12.36
N THR A 290 16.93 17.44 11.18
CA THR A 290 16.28 17.48 9.87
C THR A 290 16.50 16.15 9.18
N MET A 291 15.41 15.52 8.75
CA MET A 291 15.44 14.26 8.03
C MET A 291 15.62 14.49 6.53
N ASN A 292 16.50 13.72 5.91
CA ASN A 292 16.79 13.78 4.48
C ASN A 292 16.99 12.38 3.88
N GLY A 293 17.14 12.33 2.56
CA GLY A 293 17.50 11.13 1.80
C GLY A 293 16.36 10.15 1.50
N VAL A 294 15.30 10.13 2.33
CA VAL A 294 14.01 9.49 2.03
C VAL A 294 12.90 10.54 2.03
N GLU A 295 11.79 10.28 1.33
CA GLU A 295 10.67 11.24 1.23
C GLU A 295 9.85 11.35 2.51
N PHE A 296 9.70 10.25 3.23
CA PHE A 296 8.79 10.11 4.36
C PHE A 296 9.21 8.95 5.27
N LEU A 297 9.04 9.15 6.58
CA LEU A 297 8.97 8.08 7.57
C LEU A 297 7.56 8.04 8.19
N PRO A 298 6.98 6.84 8.36
CA PRO A 298 5.69 6.67 9.02
C PRO A 298 5.83 6.89 10.52
N LYS A 299 4.79 6.49 11.27
CA LYS A 299 4.82 6.44 12.73
C LYS A 299 6.11 5.77 13.20
N CYS A 300 6.89 6.51 13.99
CA CYS A 300 8.20 6.07 14.44
C CYS A 300 8.49 6.57 15.85
N ARG A 301 9.40 5.87 16.52
CA ARG A 301 9.98 6.30 17.79
C ARG A 301 11.43 6.67 17.57
N VAL A 302 11.79 7.88 18.00
CA VAL A 302 13.16 8.38 18.01
C VAL A 302 13.67 8.33 19.43
N ASN A 303 14.81 7.68 19.65
CA ASN A 303 15.56 7.73 20.89
C ASN A 303 16.84 8.55 20.69
N LEU A 304 17.07 9.53 21.56
CA LEU A 304 18.34 10.27 21.61
C LEU A 304 19.07 9.94 22.90
N THR A 305 20.30 9.47 22.78
CA THR A 305 21.22 9.29 23.92
C THR A 305 22.30 10.35 23.87
N PHE A 306 22.21 11.34 24.76
CA PHE A 306 23.21 12.39 24.94
C PHE A 306 24.34 11.87 25.81
N ARG A 307 25.58 11.97 25.36
CA ARG A 307 26.76 11.47 26.09
C ARG A 307 27.83 12.52 26.31
N LYS A 308 28.61 12.35 27.38
CA LYS A 308 29.84 13.09 27.67
C LYS A 308 30.76 12.20 28.51
N GLY A 309 31.87 11.73 27.96
CA GLY A 309 32.69 10.71 28.63
C GLY A 309 31.85 9.49 29.04
N ASP A 310 31.84 9.17 30.33
CA ASP A 310 31.05 8.07 30.92
C ASP A 310 29.60 8.45 31.25
N GLN A 311 29.24 9.73 31.15
CA GLN A 311 27.87 10.20 31.42
C GLN A 311 26.98 9.95 30.20
N ALA A 312 25.75 9.47 30.43
CA ALA A 312 24.73 9.30 29.40
C ALA A 312 23.33 9.60 29.95
N LYS A 313 22.50 10.25 29.13
CA LYS A 313 21.06 10.45 29.38
C LYS A 313 20.29 10.16 28.11
N ILE A 314 19.14 9.51 28.25
CA ILE A 314 18.30 9.07 27.13
C ILE A 314 16.87 9.58 27.29
N TRP A 315 16.30 10.02 26.17
CA TRP A 315 14.89 10.36 26.04
C TRP A 315 14.36 9.81 24.72
N TYR A 316 13.04 9.69 24.64
CA TYR A 316 12.35 9.23 23.45
C TYR A 316 11.20 10.15 23.08
N TRP A 317 10.90 10.18 21.78
CA TRP A 317 9.80 10.91 21.20
C TRP A 317 9.09 10.01 20.20
N ASP A 318 7.77 9.97 20.28
CA ASP A 318 6.92 9.27 19.33
C ASP A 318 6.38 10.30 18.33
N TYR A 319 6.52 10.02 17.03
CA TYR A 319 5.99 10.85 15.95
C TYR A 319 5.05 10.02 15.09
N ASP A 320 3.96 10.62 14.62
CA ASP A 320 3.05 9.98 13.66
C ASP A 320 3.63 9.97 12.24
N SER A 321 4.51 10.91 11.91
CA SER A 321 5.24 10.97 10.65
C SER A 321 6.40 11.96 10.69
N TRP A 322 7.33 11.80 9.74
CA TRP A 322 8.42 12.73 9.49
C TRP A 322 8.68 12.88 7.98
N MET A 323 8.54 14.11 7.45
CA MET A 323 8.71 14.42 6.03
C MET A 323 10.15 14.82 5.67
N LYS A 324 10.54 14.60 4.41
CA LYS A 324 11.85 15.06 3.90
C LYS A 324 12.01 16.57 4.04
N GLY A 325 13.15 16.98 4.58
CA GLY A 325 13.48 18.39 4.85
C GLY A 325 12.78 18.96 6.08
N GLU A 326 11.91 18.19 6.76
CA GLU A 326 11.28 18.63 7.99
C GLU A 326 12.27 18.54 9.16
N THR A 327 12.36 19.61 9.95
CA THR A 327 13.10 19.65 11.20
C THR A 327 12.18 19.34 12.37
N LYS A 328 12.56 18.37 13.20
CA LYS A 328 11.92 18.10 14.50
C LYS A 328 12.85 18.59 15.62
N THR A 329 12.22 19.13 16.66
CA THR A 329 12.90 19.55 17.89
C THR A 329 12.72 18.49 18.97
N PHE A 330 13.81 18.21 19.69
CA PHE A 330 13.94 17.18 20.70
C PHE A 330 14.34 17.82 22.03
N ASP A 331 13.40 18.51 22.66
CA ASP A 331 13.64 19.22 23.91
C ASP A 331 13.67 18.25 25.08
N THR A 332 14.76 18.30 25.84
CA THR A 332 14.87 17.59 27.11
C THR A 332 14.04 18.30 28.18
N PRO A 333 13.51 17.58 29.18
CA PRO A 333 12.85 18.20 30.32
C PRO A 333 13.76 19.25 30.97
N ALA A 334 13.19 20.34 31.49
CA ALA A 334 13.95 21.39 32.16
C ALA A 334 14.81 20.77 33.29
N GLY A 335 16.12 21.07 33.27
CA GLY A 335 17.10 20.48 34.21
C GLY A 335 17.44 19.00 33.98
N GLY A 336 16.86 18.35 32.96
CA GLY A 336 17.06 16.92 32.68
C GLY A 336 18.44 16.58 32.11
N LEU A 337 19.06 17.52 31.38
CA LEU A 337 20.39 17.38 30.79
C LEU A 337 21.40 18.31 31.48
N GLU A 338 22.13 17.78 32.45
CA GLU A 338 23.04 18.55 33.32
C GLU A 338 24.40 18.86 32.69
N PHE A 339 24.70 18.32 31.51
CA PHE A 339 25.98 18.46 30.83
C PHE A 339 25.83 18.86 29.36
N LYS A 340 26.86 19.51 28.80
CA LYS A 340 26.97 19.70 27.34
C LYS A 340 27.51 18.41 26.72
N PRO A 341 26.76 17.72 25.84
CA PRO A 341 27.18 16.47 25.22
C PRO A 341 28.36 16.67 24.26
N ASP A 342 29.21 15.64 24.13
CA ASP A 342 30.22 15.53 23.06
C ASP A 342 29.69 14.73 21.86
N ARG A 343 28.73 13.84 22.08
CA ARG A 343 28.05 13.05 21.07
C ARG A 343 26.59 12.78 21.44
N ILE A 344 25.80 12.51 20.42
CA ILE A 344 24.40 12.09 20.51
C ILE A 344 24.24 10.83 19.67
N ASP A 345 23.84 9.72 20.30
CA ASP A 345 23.39 8.55 19.56
C ASP A 345 21.92 8.72 19.22
N PHE A 346 21.63 8.58 17.93
CA PHE A 346 20.31 8.71 17.34
C PHE A 346 19.83 7.32 16.91
N GLU A 347 18.67 6.91 17.37
CA GLU A 347 18.03 5.65 16.97
C GLU A 347 16.58 5.92 16.54
N VAL A 348 16.21 5.49 15.34
CA VAL A 348 14.82 5.46 14.87
C VAL A 348 14.35 4.02 14.79
N SER A 349 13.15 3.78 15.30
CA SER A 349 12.48 2.48 15.31
C SER A 349 11.04 2.61 14.83
N PHE A 350 10.51 1.54 14.25
CA PHE A 350 9.18 1.51 13.64
C PHE A 350 8.32 0.41 14.29
N PRO A 351 6.98 0.55 14.28
CA PRO A 351 6.06 -0.50 14.73
C PRO A 351 6.23 -1.81 13.95
N ASP A 352 6.02 -2.93 14.64
CA ASP A 352 5.94 -4.29 14.05
C ASP A 352 7.20 -4.75 13.27
N THR A 353 8.36 -4.16 13.55
CA THR A 353 9.70 -4.57 13.05
C THR A 353 10.73 -4.48 14.18
N ASN A 354 11.78 -5.29 14.12
CA ASN A 354 12.94 -5.17 15.02
C ASN A 354 14.05 -4.28 14.43
N TYR A 355 13.90 -3.84 13.18
CA TYR A 355 14.86 -2.94 12.55
C TYR A 355 14.93 -1.60 13.29
N LYS A 356 16.16 -1.14 13.47
CA LYS A 356 16.49 0.15 14.09
C LYS A 356 17.53 0.83 13.24
N HIS A 357 17.20 2.01 12.72
CA HIS A 357 18.20 2.85 12.06
C HIS A 357 18.99 3.61 13.12
N LYS A 358 20.32 3.48 13.11
CA LYS A 358 21.19 4.09 14.10
C LYS A 358 22.19 5.03 13.42
N ALA A 359 22.45 6.15 14.07
CA ALA A 359 23.51 7.07 13.70
C ALA A 359 24.13 7.66 14.96
N THR A 360 25.45 7.82 14.98
CA THR A 360 26.13 8.59 16.03
C THR A 360 26.56 9.94 15.47
N LEU A 361 26.16 11.00 16.15
CA LEU A 361 26.40 12.38 15.76
C LEU A 361 27.34 13.04 16.77
N LYS A 362 28.47 13.55 16.31
CA LYS A 362 29.38 14.38 17.12
C LYS A 362 28.82 15.78 17.24
N VAL A 363 28.86 16.34 18.45
CA VAL A 363 28.51 17.75 18.68
C VAL A 363 29.76 18.59 18.48
N ASP A 364 29.77 19.39 17.42
CA ASP A 364 30.80 20.39 17.20
C ASP A 364 30.71 21.45 18.31
N GLN A 365 31.78 21.61 19.08
CA GLN A 365 31.73 22.39 20.31
C GLN A 365 31.68 23.91 20.06
N GLU A 366 32.10 24.36 18.87
CA GLU A 366 32.16 25.77 18.47
C GLU A 366 30.86 26.22 17.79
N SER A 367 30.31 25.39 16.91
CA SER A 367 29.14 25.71 16.08
C SER A 367 27.85 25.03 16.52
N ASN A 368 27.92 24.11 17.50
CA ASN A 368 26.85 23.20 17.93
C ASN A 368 26.28 22.32 16.80
N LYS A 369 26.89 22.29 15.61
CA LYS A 369 26.45 21.42 14.51
C LYS A 369 26.63 19.95 14.87
N LEU A 370 25.67 19.13 14.44
CA LEU A 370 25.74 17.69 14.54
C LEU A 370 26.41 17.13 13.29
N VAL A 371 27.59 16.54 13.46
CA VAL A 371 28.37 15.95 12.37
C VAL A 371 28.33 14.43 12.52
N LYS A 372 27.88 13.73 11.47
CA LYS A 372 27.88 12.26 11.48
C LYS A 372 29.30 11.75 11.64
N ILE A 373 29.52 10.87 12.62
CA ILE A 373 30.77 10.13 12.74
C ILE A 373 30.70 9.04 11.66
N GLN A 374 31.60 9.06 10.69
CA GLN A 374 31.79 7.91 9.80
C GLN A 374 32.44 6.80 10.63
N ASP A 375 31.81 5.63 10.65
CA ASP A 375 32.41 4.41 11.18
C ASP A 375 33.59 3.95 10.31
#